data_AF-A0A955X979-F1
#
_entry.id   AF-A0A955X979-F1
#
_cell.length_a   1.000
_cell.length_b   1.000
_cell.length_c   1.000
_cell.angle_alpha   90.00
_cell.angle_beta   90.00
_cell.angle_gamma   90.00
#
_symmetry.space_group_name_H-M   'P 1'
#
loop_
_entity.id
_entity.type
_entity.pdbx_description
1 polymer ?
#
loop_
_entity_poly.entity_id
_entity_poly.type
_entity_poly.pdbx_seq_one_letter_code
_entity_poly.pdbx_strand_id
1 'polypeptide(L)'
;GKPQRRSSPELGTEEIDVVAELAELRDMGEVQHDLQETVPASSLMEAQAARVRSGGSLEGTAELPSPEEYDQLVSSYLNAKNQDERRKIGDRLVKDSRNDHTVVRYYAVEAMAKLGRKSFGNALLAATEDVDDAVRMLAVEALKG
;
A
#
# COMPACT_ATOMS: atom_id res chain seq x y z
N GLY A 1 77.07 -22.39 -28.25
CA GLY A 1 76.74 -21.18 -29.03
C GLY A 1 75.65 -20.42 -28.31
N LYS A 2 75.75 -19.08 -28.31
CA LYS A 2 74.87 -18.07 -27.69
C LYS A 2 73.43 -18.09 -28.25
N PRO A 3 72.46 -17.42 -27.56
CA PRO A 3 71.02 -17.66 -27.68
C PRO A 3 70.37 -16.89 -28.84
N GLN A 4 69.29 -17.44 -29.40
CA GLN A 4 68.42 -16.73 -30.35
C GLN A 4 67.25 -16.09 -29.59
N ARG A 5 67.10 -14.79 -29.85
CA ARG A 5 66.24 -13.86 -29.11
C ARG A 5 64.76 -14.05 -29.43
N ARG A 6 63.97 -13.77 -28.40
CA ARG A 6 62.51 -13.62 -28.34
C ARG A 6 61.98 -12.66 -29.40
N SER A 7 60.76 -12.92 -29.88
CA SER A 7 59.74 -11.91 -30.19
C SER A 7 58.35 -12.56 -30.12
N SER A 8 57.68 -12.38 -28.99
CA SER A 8 56.23 -12.57 -28.86
C SER A 8 55.50 -11.46 -29.65
N PRO A 9 54.33 -11.71 -30.25
CA PRO A 9 53.41 -10.64 -30.58
C PRO A 9 52.62 -10.24 -29.32
N GLU A 10 52.68 -8.94 -29.02
CA GLU A 10 51.86 -8.26 -28.02
C GLU A 10 50.44 -7.95 -28.55
N LEU A 11 49.56 -7.54 -27.62
CA LEU A 11 48.32 -6.77 -27.79
C LEU A 11 47.05 -7.60 -28.13
N GLY A 12 45.91 -7.45 -27.46
CA GLY A 12 45.47 -6.35 -26.59
C GLY A 12 44.81 -6.85 -25.30
N THR A 13 45.22 -6.23 -24.20
CA THR A 13 44.40 -6.05 -23.01
C THR A 13 43.29 -5.06 -23.37
N GLU A 14 42.07 -5.53 -23.58
CA GLU A 14 40.91 -4.64 -23.54
C GLU A 14 40.68 -4.23 -22.08
N GLU A 15 41.29 -3.10 -21.72
CA GLU A 15 40.86 -2.31 -20.59
C GLU A 15 39.43 -1.83 -20.89
N ILE A 16 38.47 -2.35 -20.13
CA ILE A 16 37.11 -1.83 -20.11
C ILE A 16 37.18 -0.48 -19.40
N ASP A 17 37.18 0.59 -20.19
CA ASP A 17 37.18 1.97 -19.72
C ASP A 17 35.78 2.33 -19.20
N VAL A 18 35.57 2.18 -17.88
CA VAL A 18 34.25 2.29 -17.23
C VAL A 18 33.83 3.75 -16.91
N VAL A 19 34.44 4.77 -17.53
CA VAL A 19 34.30 6.18 -17.06
C VAL A 19 33.91 7.19 -18.15
N ALA A 20 33.31 6.77 -19.28
CA ALA A 20 32.96 7.71 -20.36
C ALA A 20 31.56 7.54 -20.96
N GLU A 21 30.55 7.16 -20.18
CA GLU A 21 29.16 7.09 -20.64
C GLU A 21 28.20 7.81 -19.68
N LEU A 22 28.56 9.05 -19.33
CA LEU A 22 27.83 9.92 -18.39
C LEU A 22 27.60 11.32 -18.97
N ALA A 23 27.22 11.44 -20.26
CA ALA A 23 27.08 12.78 -20.85
C ALA A 23 26.04 13.00 -21.98
N GLU A 24 25.08 12.11 -22.28
CA GLU A 24 24.14 12.36 -23.40
C GLU A 24 22.65 12.03 -23.15
N LEU A 25 22.08 12.43 -22.01
CA LEU A 25 20.62 12.58 -21.88
C LEU A 25 20.25 13.83 -21.07
N ARG A 26 20.76 14.99 -21.52
CA ARG A 26 20.31 16.30 -21.11
C ARG A 26 19.73 17.00 -22.33
N ASP A 27 18.43 16.83 -22.57
CA ASP A 27 17.53 17.84 -23.15
C ASP A 27 16.16 17.23 -23.50
N MET A 28 15.25 17.09 -22.54
CA MET A 28 13.82 16.96 -22.84
C MET A 28 12.98 17.50 -21.68
N GLY A 29 12.62 18.77 -21.81
CA GLY A 29 11.26 19.27 -21.54
C GLY A 29 10.77 19.23 -20.10
N GLU A 30 10.78 20.40 -19.46
CA GLU A 30 9.80 20.76 -18.44
C GLU A 30 8.38 20.42 -18.93
N VAL A 31 7.79 19.35 -18.40
CA VAL A 31 6.35 19.18 -18.42
C VAL A 31 5.87 19.49 -17.01
N GLN A 32 5.52 20.77 -16.81
CA GLN A 32 4.59 21.15 -15.76
C GLN A 32 3.28 20.40 -16.04
N HIS A 33 3.09 19.24 -15.40
CA HIS A 33 1.79 18.61 -15.41
C HIS A 33 0.98 19.25 -14.29
N ASP A 34 -0.10 19.90 -14.72
CA ASP A 34 -1.09 20.58 -13.92
C ASP A 34 -1.45 19.84 -12.62
N LEU A 35 -1.69 20.66 -11.59
CA LEU A 35 -2.36 20.32 -10.35
C LEU A 35 -3.59 19.45 -10.65
N GLN A 36 -3.43 18.13 -10.60
CA GLN A 36 -4.56 17.24 -10.41
C GLN A 36 -5.02 17.47 -8.98
N GLU A 37 -6.17 18.13 -8.85
CA GLU A 37 -6.96 18.15 -7.63
C GLU A 37 -6.97 16.75 -7.03
N THR A 38 -6.29 16.60 -5.90
CA THR A 38 -6.36 15.37 -5.12
C THR A 38 -7.79 15.28 -4.61
N VAL A 39 -8.64 14.50 -5.29
CA VAL A 39 -9.87 14.04 -4.67
C VAL A 39 -9.45 13.30 -3.39
N PRO A 40 -9.88 13.75 -2.20
CA PRO A 40 -9.53 13.02 -0.98
C PRO A 40 -10.06 11.60 -1.14
N ALA A 41 -9.32 10.60 -0.65
CA ALA A 41 -9.74 9.20 -0.71
C ALA A 41 -11.20 9.00 -0.20
N SER A 42 -11.63 9.85 0.73
CA SER A 42 -13.02 9.96 1.20
C SER A 42 -14.05 10.27 0.09
N SER A 43 -13.76 11.18 -0.83
CA SER A 43 -14.69 11.54 -1.94
C SER A 43 -14.79 10.47 -3.01
N LEU A 44 -13.71 9.72 -3.27
CA LEU A 44 -13.75 8.65 -4.28
C LEU A 44 -14.63 7.47 -3.81
N MET A 45 -14.69 7.25 -2.49
CA MET A 45 -15.41 6.12 -1.90
C MET A 45 -16.91 6.39 -1.72
N GLU A 46 -17.32 7.64 -1.41
CA GLU A 46 -18.73 8.04 -1.46
C GLU A 46 -19.35 7.79 -2.85
N ALA A 47 -18.58 8.00 -3.92
CA ALA A 47 -19.02 7.75 -5.29
C ALA A 47 -19.20 6.25 -5.62
N GLN A 48 -18.48 5.36 -4.94
CA GLN A 48 -18.60 3.91 -5.13
C GLN A 48 -19.82 3.33 -4.41
N ALA A 49 -20.17 3.85 -3.23
CA ALA A 49 -21.39 3.47 -2.51
C ALA A 49 -22.67 3.82 -3.30
N ALA A 50 -22.62 4.86 -4.15
CA ALA A 50 -23.78 5.32 -4.93
C ALA A 50 -24.10 4.46 -6.17
N ARG A 51 -23.20 3.58 -6.64
CA ARG A 51 -23.36 2.83 -7.90
C ARG A 51 -24.22 1.57 -7.81
N VAL A 52 -24.73 1.20 -6.64
CA VAL A 52 -25.56 -0.02 -6.43
C VAL A 52 -27.04 0.18 -6.81
N ARG A 53 -27.44 1.34 -7.36
CA ARG A 53 -28.86 1.66 -7.62
C ARG A 53 -29.44 1.21 -8.96
N SER A 54 -28.78 0.33 -9.73
CA SER A 54 -29.41 -0.24 -10.93
C SER A 54 -29.04 -1.70 -11.15
N GLY A 55 -29.91 -2.60 -10.68
CA GLY A 55 -30.10 -3.93 -11.26
C GLY A 55 -29.60 -5.10 -10.42
N GLY A 56 -30.52 -5.78 -9.73
CA GLY A 56 -30.31 -7.17 -9.30
C GLY A 56 -30.79 -7.52 -7.90
N SER A 57 -32.01 -8.06 -7.82
CA SER A 57 -32.53 -9.06 -6.88
C SER A 57 -31.94 -9.16 -5.44
N LEU A 58 -32.78 -8.71 -4.50
CA LEU A 58 -32.97 -9.14 -3.11
C LEU A 58 -32.26 -10.43 -2.65
N GLU A 59 -31.09 -10.30 -2.03
CA GLU A 59 -30.64 -11.17 -0.94
C GLU A 59 -29.89 -10.30 0.08
N GLY A 60 -30.49 -10.11 1.26
CA GLY A 60 -29.89 -9.47 2.44
C GLY A 60 -29.23 -8.12 2.19
N THR A 61 -29.97 -7.01 2.36
CA THR A 61 -29.33 -5.70 2.55
C THR A 61 -28.61 -5.73 3.91
N ALA A 62 -27.45 -6.38 3.97
CA ALA A 62 -26.48 -6.15 5.02
C ALA A 62 -26.10 -4.68 4.89
N GLU A 63 -26.71 -3.86 5.73
CA GLU A 63 -26.44 -2.44 5.82
C GLU A 63 -24.93 -2.29 5.99
N LEU A 64 -24.28 -1.63 5.03
CA LEU A 64 -22.84 -1.41 5.11
C LEU A 64 -22.56 -0.61 6.38
N PRO A 65 -21.55 -1.00 7.17
CA PRO A 65 -21.24 -0.29 8.40
C PRO A 65 -20.84 1.15 8.09
N SER A 66 -21.27 2.08 8.94
CA SER A 66 -20.88 3.47 8.81
C SER A 66 -19.41 3.66 9.24
N PRO A 67 -18.70 4.69 8.73
CA PRO A 67 -17.35 5.01 9.18
C PRO A 67 -17.25 5.19 10.71
N GLU A 68 -18.28 5.78 11.31
CA GLU A 68 -18.33 6.07 12.75
C GLU A 68 -18.28 4.79 13.59
N GLU A 69 -18.79 3.67 13.08
CA GLU A 69 -18.68 2.39 13.79
C GLU A 69 -17.22 1.98 14.00
N TYR A 70 -16.35 2.22 13.02
CA TYR A 70 -14.94 1.89 13.12
C TYR A 70 -14.17 2.86 14.01
N ASP A 71 -14.54 4.14 14.02
CA ASP A 71 -14.01 5.10 14.99
C ASP A 71 -14.41 4.74 16.43
N GLN A 72 -15.62 4.21 16.62
CA GLN A 72 -16.05 3.66 17.91
C GLN A 72 -15.26 2.41 18.29
N LEU A 73 -14.91 1.54 17.34
CA LEU A 73 -14.03 0.38 17.60
C LEU A 73 -12.63 0.82 18.01
N VAL A 74 -12.05 1.82 17.34
CA VAL A 74 -10.76 2.41 17.74
C VAL A 74 -10.84 2.92 19.18
N SER A 75 -11.86 3.71 19.48
CA SER A 75 -12.09 4.26 20.83
C SER A 75 -12.26 3.15 21.87
N SER A 76 -13.03 2.11 21.55
CA SER A 76 -13.27 0.98 22.43
C SER A 76 -12.00 0.15 22.64
N TYR A 77 -11.17 -0.03 21.61
CA TYR A 77 -9.91 -0.76 21.72
C TYR A 77 -8.92 -0.06 22.65
N LEU A 78 -8.80 1.27 22.51
CA LEU A 78 -7.93 2.09 23.35
C LEU A 78 -8.38 2.08 24.82
N ASN A 79 -9.69 2.12 25.05
CA ASN A 79 -10.30 2.19 26.38
C ASN A 79 -10.72 0.83 26.97
N ALA A 80 -10.35 -0.28 26.34
CA ALA A 80 -10.72 -1.62 26.79
C ALA A 80 -10.24 -1.88 28.23
N LYS A 81 -11.14 -2.40 29.09
CA LYS A 81 -10.88 -2.58 30.52
C LYS A 81 -9.97 -3.76 30.83
N ASN A 82 -9.89 -4.70 29.89
CA ASN A 82 -9.11 -5.92 30.00
C ASN A 82 -8.63 -6.38 28.61
N GLN A 83 -7.72 -7.34 28.61
CA GLN A 83 -7.12 -7.87 27.39
C GLN A 83 -8.14 -8.61 26.53
N ASP A 84 -9.15 -9.26 27.10
CA ASP A 84 -10.16 -9.99 26.34
C ASP A 84 -11.09 -9.08 25.53
N GLU A 85 -11.53 -7.96 26.11
CA GLU A 85 -12.29 -6.93 25.39
C GLU A 85 -11.46 -6.37 24.22
N ARG A 86 -10.21 -6.00 24.50
CA ARG A 86 -9.28 -5.50 23.48
C ARG A 86 -9.09 -6.51 22.35
N ARG A 87 -8.89 -7.79 22.71
CA ARG A 87 -8.72 -8.88 21.76
C ARG A 87 -9.96 -9.06 20.88
N LYS A 88 -11.17 -9.09 21.45
CA LYS A 88 -12.41 -9.20 20.66
C LYS A 88 -12.56 -8.10 19.62
N ILE A 89 -12.20 -6.86 19.98
CA ILE A 89 -12.23 -5.73 19.06
C ILE A 89 -11.17 -5.90 17.97
N GLY A 90 -9.95 -6.31 18.34
CA GLY A 90 -8.88 -6.61 17.39
C GLY A 90 -9.26 -7.73 16.41
N ASP A 91 -9.83 -8.83 16.92
CA ASP A 91 -10.31 -9.97 16.13
C ASP A 91 -11.39 -9.52 15.12
N ARG A 92 -12.29 -8.60 15.53
CA ARG A 92 -13.28 -8.01 14.61
C ARG A 92 -12.59 -7.21 13.50
N LEU A 93 -11.68 -6.30 13.83
CA LEU A 93 -10.98 -5.50 12.81
C LEU A 93 -10.21 -6.36 11.81
N VAL A 94 -9.52 -7.41 12.27
CA VAL A 94 -8.79 -8.35 11.40
C VAL A 94 -9.73 -9.18 10.53
N LYS A 95 -10.91 -9.54 11.04
CA LYS A 95 -11.93 -10.22 10.24
C LYS A 95 -12.48 -9.29 9.15
N ASP A 96 -12.82 -8.06 9.53
CA ASP A 96 -13.44 -7.10 8.63
C ASP A 96 -12.46 -6.60 7.54
N SER A 97 -11.15 -6.61 7.82
CA SER A 97 -10.11 -6.33 6.81
C SER A 97 -10.00 -7.38 5.69
N ARG A 98 -10.78 -8.47 5.76
CA ARG A 98 -10.84 -9.54 4.75
C ARG A 98 -12.26 -9.73 4.19
N ASN A 99 -13.15 -8.75 4.43
CA ASN A 99 -14.53 -8.79 3.98
C ASN A 99 -14.64 -8.67 2.44
N ASP A 100 -15.68 -9.26 1.86
CA ASP A 100 -15.92 -9.18 0.41
C ASP A 100 -16.17 -7.74 -0.07
N HIS A 101 -16.75 -6.89 0.78
CA HIS A 101 -16.99 -5.49 0.48
C HIS A 101 -15.74 -4.64 0.75
N THR A 102 -15.23 -3.99 -0.29
CA THR A 102 -14.07 -3.09 -0.21
C THR A 102 -14.23 -2.00 0.85
N VAL A 103 -15.44 -1.42 1.00
CA VAL A 103 -15.70 -0.38 2.01
C VAL A 103 -15.43 -0.89 3.44
N VAL A 104 -15.81 -2.14 3.71
CA VAL A 104 -15.61 -2.76 5.03
C VAL A 104 -14.13 -3.01 5.27
N ARG A 105 -13.40 -3.51 4.26
CA ARG A 105 -11.96 -3.70 4.34
C ARG A 105 -11.22 -2.38 4.58
N TYR A 106 -11.57 -1.34 3.84
CA TYR A 106 -10.98 -0.01 3.98
C TYR A 106 -11.15 0.51 5.40
N TYR A 107 -12.38 0.54 5.94
CA TYR A 107 -12.60 1.08 7.30
C TYR A 107 -11.89 0.26 8.37
N ALA A 108 -11.83 -1.06 8.21
CA ALA A 108 -11.07 -1.93 9.11
C ALA A 108 -9.56 -1.61 9.08
N VAL A 109 -8.97 -1.46 7.89
CA VAL A 109 -7.54 -1.13 7.73
C VAL A 109 -7.24 0.27 8.23
N GLU A 110 -8.13 1.23 8.02
CA GLU A 110 -8.01 2.59 8.57
C GLU A 110 -8.00 2.60 10.10
N ALA A 111 -8.94 1.86 10.73
CA ALA A 111 -8.98 1.70 12.16
C ALA A 111 -7.71 1.03 12.71
N MET A 112 -7.22 -0.03 12.05
CA MET A 112 -5.96 -0.68 12.42
C MET A 112 -4.76 0.27 12.27
N ALA A 113 -4.74 1.11 11.24
CA ALA A 113 -3.71 2.13 11.02
C ALA A 113 -3.70 3.16 12.17
N LYS A 114 -4.87 3.66 12.58
CA LYS A 114 -5.04 4.55 13.74
C LYS A 114 -4.55 3.91 15.04
N LEU A 115 -4.72 2.59 15.21
CA LEU A 115 -4.26 1.83 16.38
C LEU A 115 -2.78 1.40 16.33
N GLY A 116 -2.17 1.48 15.15
CA GLY A 116 -0.75 1.37 14.91
C GLY A 116 -0.19 -0.05 14.75
N ARG A 117 0.98 -0.12 14.10
CA ARG A 117 1.66 -1.36 13.72
C ARG A 117 1.99 -2.31 14.88
N LYS A 118 2.16 -1.78 16.10
CA LYS A 118 2.47 -2.61 17.28
C LYS A 118 1.33 -3.57 17.60
N SER A 119 0.09 -3.16 17.33
CA SER A 119 -1.10 -3.98 17.57
C SER A 119 -1.47 -4.83 16.34
N PHE A 120 -1.31 -4.28 15.14
CA PHE A 120 -1.89 -4.85 13.92
C PHE A 120 -0.89 -5.13 12.78
N GLY A 121 0.43 -5.13 13.05
CA GLY A 121 1.46 -5.22 12.01
C GLY A 121 1.27 -6.36 11.01
N ASN A 122 0.91 -7.56 11.47
CA ASN A 122 0.67 -8.71 10.57
C ASN A 122 -0.56 -8.51 9.67
N ALA A 123 -1.64 -7.92 10.21
CA ALA A 123 -2.85 -7.66 9.45
C ALA A 123 -2.65 -6.51 8.45
N LEU A 124 -1.93 -5.46 8.86
CA LEU A 124 -1.52 -4.38 7.98
C LEU A 124 -0.60 -4.87 6.86
N LEU A 125 0.35 -5.77 7.17
CA LEU A 125 1.21 -6.39 6.15
C LEU A 125 0.38 -7.16 5.13
N ALA A 126 -0.58 -7.97 5.56
CA ALA A 126 -1.47 -8.68 4.64
C ALA A 126 -2.31 -7.72 3.78
N ALA A 127 -2.75 -6.58 4.34
CA ALA A 127 -3.51 -5.57 3.59
C ALA A 127 -2.68 -4.84 2.51
N THR A 128 -1.34 -4.91 2.56
CA THR A 128 -0.51 -4.39 1.45
C THR A 128 -0.64 -5.18 0.15
N GLU A 129 -1.29 -6.34 0.19
CA GLU A 129 -1.56 -7.21 -0.96
C GLU A 129 -3.05 -7.16 -1.39
N ASP A 130 -3.86 -6.24 -0.82
CA ASP A 130 -5.28 -6.14 -1.16
C ASP A 130 -5.50 -5.82 -2.64
N VAL A 131 -6.61 -6.32 -3.21
CA VAL A 131 -6.97 -6.05 -4.60
C VAL A 131 -7.31 -4.57 -4.85
N ASP A 132 -7.77 -3.86 -3.81
CA ASP A 132 -8.09 -2.45 -3.90
C ASP A 132 -6.89 -1.56 -3.56
N ASP A 133 -6.59 -0.63 -4.47
CA ASP A 133 -5.43 0.24 -4.39
C ASP A 133 -5.46 1.16 -3.16
N ALA A 134 -6.64 1.64 -2.75
CA ALA A 134 -6.77 2.53 -1.61
C ALA A 134 -6.47 1.77 -0.30
N VAL A 135 -6.94 0.53 -0.19
CA VAL A 135 -6.64 -0.35 0.95
C VAL A 135 -5.14 -0.65 1.03
N ARG A 136 -4.49 -0.96 -0.11
CA ARG A 136 -3.03 -1.19 -0.14
C ARG A 136 -2.24 0.03 0.31
N MET A 137 -2.55 1.20 -0.26
CA MET A 137 -1.85 2.45 0.04
C MET A 137 -1.94 2.79 1.53
N LEU A 138 -3.14 2.68 2.10
CA LEU A 138 -3.39 2.94 3.51
C LEU A 138 -2.57 1.99 4.41
N ALA A 139 -2.51 0.70 4.07
CA ALA A 139 -1.71 -0.28 4.80
C ALA A 139 -0.21 0.02 4.74
N VAL A 140 0.31 0.38 3.56
CA VAL A 140 1.72 0.76 3.37
C VAL A 140 2.07 2.01 4.19
N GLU A 141 1.20 3.03 4.20
CA GLU A 141 1.38 4.22 5.01
C GLU A 141 1.40 3.90 6.51
N ALA A 142 0.45 3.06 6.96
CA ALA A 142 0.36 2.63 8.35
C ALA A 142 1.61 1.87 8.84
N LEU A 143 2.28 1.13 7.96
CA LEU A 143 3.50 0.40 8.29
C LEU A 143 4.76 1.27 8.32
N LYS A 144 4.76 2.42 7.63
CA LYS A 144 5.88 3.38 7.66
C LYS A 144 5.97 4.16 8.97
N GLY A 145 4.83 4.40 9.64
CA GLY A 145 4.75 5.04 10.96
C GLY A 145 5.20 4.13 12.09
#